data_AF-A0A3S0NZU9-F1
#
_entry.id   AF-A0A3S0NZU9-F1
#
_cell.length_a   1.000
_cell.length_b   1.000
_cell.length_c   1.000
_cell.angle_alpha   90.00
_cell.angle_beta   90.00
_cell.angle_gamma   90.00
#
_symmetry.space_group_name_H-M   'P 1'
#
loop_
_entity.id
_entity.type
_entity.pdbx_description
1 polymer ?
#
loop_
_entity_poly.entity_id
_entity_poly.type
_entity_poly.pdbx_seq_one_letter_code
_entity_poly.pdbx_strand_id
1 'polypeptide(L)'
;MYKMTINEVITKEGLFSGYSFREKVEHNPNGHVGIIQMKDIFNDYSSFDFLNLDKVSDILFKDKFYLTKGDILFVSKGVNNYAIVIGNVAFPIVASATFFIIRVNKEKIIPEYLAWFMNQKEAQNYFSEKKAGTYVPNLNKQDIMDLPLKVPPLKIQNYIAKTAILLNQEVSILEKIKTNRKELIQAQLINLIKND
;
A
#
# COMPACT_ATOMS: atom_id res chain seq x y z
N MET A 1 24.51 1.64 12.50
CA MET A 1 23.12 1.73 12.01
C MET A 1 22.47 2.89 12.72
N TYR A 2 21.95 3.88 12.00
CA TYR A 2 21.31 5.04 12.64
C TYR A 2 19.90 4.66 13.05
N LYS A 3 19.55 4.92 14.32
CA LYS A 3 18.17 4.93 14.77
C LYS A 3 17.60 6.30 14.43
N MET A 4 16.63 6.32 13.53
CA MET A 4 15.88 7.52 13.17
C MET A 4 14.39 7.22 13.39
N THR A 5 13.52 8.20 13.22
CA THR A 5 12.07 8.01 13.11
C THR A 5 11.59 8.31 11.69
N ILE A 6 10.34 7.98 11.37
CA ILE A 6 9.73 8.37 10.08
C ILE A 6 9.82 9.89 9.88
N ASN A 7 9.59 10.68 10.94
CA ASN A 7 9.64 12.15 10.87
C ASN A 7 10.98 12.69 10.31
N GLU A 8 12.09 11.99 10.58
CA GLU A 8 13.42 12.43 10.18
C GLU A 8 13.77 12.08 8.73
N VAL A 9 13.03 11.15 8.11
CA VAL A 9 13.31 10.62 6.77
C VAL A 9 12.27 11.00 5.73
N ILE A 10 11.22 11.73 6.11
CA ILE A 10 10.21 12.28 5.17
C ILE A 10 10.55 13.69 4.71
N THR A 11 9.94 14.13 3.60
CA THR A 11 9.99 15.54 3.21
C THR A 11 9.21 16.40 4.20
N LYS A 12 9.41 17.74 4.18
CA LYS A 12 8.54 18.66 4.93
C LYS A 12 7.08 18.41 4.52
N GLU A 13 6.20 18.20 5.49
CA GLU A 13 4.79 17.82 5.28
C GLU A 13 4.59 16.52 4.46
N GLY A 14 5.62 15.68 4.36
CA GLY A 14 5.62 14.42 3.62
C GLY A 14 4.80 13.30 4.27
N LEU A 15 3.92 13.63 5.22
CA LEU A 15 2.93 12.70 5.75
C LEU A 15 1.61 13.46 5.82
N PHE A 16 0.58 12.95 5.15
CA PHE A 16 -0.76 13.55 5.14
C PHE A 16 -1.83 12.50 4.86
N SER A 17 -3.06 12.74 5.31
CA SER A 17 -4.18 11.85 5.01
C SER A 17 -4.63 12.03 3.55
N GLY A 18 -5.13 10.96 2.95
CA GLY A 18 -5.80 11.01 1.66
C GLY A 18 -7.06 11.89 1.68
N TYR A 19 -7.68 12.03 0.52
CA TYR A 19 -8.83 12.90 0.37
C TYR A 19 -10.07 12.33 1.07
N SER A 20 -10.73 13.17 1.87
CA SER A 20 -11.96 12.79 2.57
C SER A 20 -13.16 13.12 1.69
N PHE A 21 -13.79 12.08 1.14
CA PHE A 21 -15.06 12.19 0.45
C PHE A 21 -16.20 12.35 1.48
N ARG A 22 -17.17 13.22 1.18
CA ARG A 22 -18.37 13.41 2.03
C ARG A 22 -19.40 12.31 1.82
N GLU A 23 -19.45 11.78 0.60
CA GLU A 23 -20.36 10.73 0.16
C GLU A 23 -19.54 9.58 -0.42
N LYS A 24 -20.22 8.46 -0.69
CA LYS A 24 -19.60 7.34 -1.40
C LYS A 24 -19.11 7.83 -2.77
N VAL A 25 -17.91 7.40 -3.16
CA VAL A 25 -17.40 7.68 -4.50
C VAL A 25 -18.27 6.93 -5.50
N GLU A 26 -18.94 7.66 -6.38
CA GLU A 26 -19.69 7.11 -7.50
C GLU A 26 -18.79 7.07 -8.73
N HIS A 27 -18.64 5.88 -9.32
CA HIS A 27 -17.82 5.71 -10.52
C HIS A 27 -18.46 6.44 -11.70
N ASN A 28 -17.75 7.43 -12.23
CA ASN A 28 -18.07 8.06 -13.50
C ASN A 28 -17.22 7.42 -14.63
N PRO A 29 -17.80 6.72 -15.61
CA PRO A 29 -17.06 6.14 -16.73
C PRO A 29 -16.25 7.16 -17.56
N ASN A 30 -16.70 8.42 -17.58
CA ASN A 30 -16.03 9.53 -18.24
C ASN A 30 -15.06 10.29 -17.31
N GLY A 31 -14.91 9.85 -16.05
CA GLY A 31 -14.02 10.47 -15.08
C GLY A 31 -12.55 10.38 -15.49
N HIS A 32 -11.78 11.40 -15.14
CA HIS A 32 -10.38 11.54 -15.54
C HIS A 32 -9.41 11.37 -14.35
N VAL A 33 -9.93 11.33 -13.12
CA VAL A 33 -9.14 11.11 -11.90
C VAL A 33 -9.57 9.81 -11.25
N GLY A 34 -8.63 8.87 -11.07
CA GLY A 34 -8.88 7.63 -10.35
C GLY A 34 -8.82 7.81 -8.83
N ILE A 35 -9.65 7.09 -8.11
CA ILE A 35 -9.67 7.09 -6.66
C ILE A 35 -9.25 5.72 -6.12
N ILE A 36 -8.16 5.69 -5.36
CA ILE A 36 -7.74 4.48 -4.63
C ILE A 36 -8.48 4.40 -3.29
N GLN A 37 -9.14 3.26 -3.09
CA GLN A 37 -9.88 2.87 -1.90
C GLN A 37 -9.38 1.51 -1.37
N MET A 38 -9.81 1.12 -0.18
CA MET A 38 -9.41 -0.17 0.42
C MET A 38 -9.81 -1.37 -0.44
N LYS A 39 -10.93 -1.30 -1.17
CA LYS A 39 -11.39 -2.38 -2.07
C LYS A 39 -10.46 -2.63 -3.26
N ASP A 40 -9.60 -1.66 -3.58
CA ASP A 40 -8.71 -1.72 -4.75
C ASP A 40 -7.35 -2.33 -4.41
N ILE A 41 -7.10 -2.68 -3.15
CA ILE A 41 -5.86 -3.38 -2.75
C ILE A 41 -5.96 -4.84 -3.19
N PHE A 42 -4.92 -5.36 -3.86
CA PHE A 42 -4.87 -6.80 -4.14
C PHE A 42 -4.81 -7.62 -2.85
N ASN A 43 -5.36 -8.84 -2.87
CA ASN A 43 -5.41 -9.72 -1.70
C ASN A 43 -4.03 -10.04 -1.09
N ASP A 44 -2.97 -9.96 -1.90
CA ASP A 44 -1.58 -10.17 -1.45
C ASP A 44 -0.89 -8.90 -0.95
N TYR A 45 -1.61 -7.77 -0.91
CA TYR A 45 -1.12 -6.44 -0.51
C TYR A 45 0.09 -5.96 -1.32
N SER A 46 0.34 -6.54 -2.50
CA SER A 46 1.50 -6.20 -3.34
C SER A 46 1.33 -4.88 -4.09
N SER A 47 0.08 -4.55 -4.46
CA SER A 47 -0.25 -3.38 -5.26
C SER A 47 -1.76 -3.07 -5.22
N PHE A 48 -2.18 -2.19 -6.12
CA PHE A 48 -3.57 -1.80 -6.32
C PHE A 48 -4.06 -2.23 -7.70
N ASP A 49 -5.36 -2.51 -7.82
CA ASP A 49 -6.03 -2.71 -9.09
C ASP A 49 -6.28 -1.36 -9.78
N PHE A 50 -5.24 -0.85 -10.45
CA PHE A 50 -5.31 0.41 -11.18
C PHE A 50 -6.28 0.38 -12.39
N LEU A 51 -6.70 -0.80 -12.84
CA LEU A 51 -7.59 -0.95 -14.01
C LEU A 51 -9.05 -0.70 -13.65
N ASN A 52 -9.45 -1.08 -12.43
CA ASN A 52 -10.85 -1.05 -11.99
C ASN A 52 -11.15 0.06 -10.96
N LEU A 53 -10.32 1.10 -10.89
CA LEU A 53 -10.55 2.23 -9.98
C LEU A 53 -11.85 2.97 -10.27
N ASP A 54 -12.53 3.40 -9.21
CA ASP A 54 -13.58 4.41 -9.33
C ASP A 54 -12.98 5.71 -9.87
N LYS A 55 -13.66 6.35 -10.82
CA LYS A 55 -13.19 7.61 -11.42
C LYS A 55 -14.17 8.74 -11.16
N VAL A 56 -13.65 9.96 -11.07
CA VAL A 56 -14.43 11.19 -10.89
C VAL A 56 -13.98 12.27 -11.88
N SER A 57 -14.90 13.18 -12.21
CA SER A 57 -14.65 14.35 -13.07
C SER A 57 -14.90 15.69 -12.36
N ASP A 58 -15.83 15.71 -11.41
CA ASP A 58 -16.42 16.96 -10.90
C ASP A 58 -15.75 17.48 -9.63
N ILE A 59 -14.65 16.86 -9.22
CA ILE A 59 -13.89 17.20 -8.01
C ILE A 59 -12.51 17.71 -8.42
N LEU A 60 -12.23 18.97 -8.06
CA LEU A 60 -10.90 19.55 -8.15
C LEU A 60 -10.12 19.26 -6.87
N PHE A 61 -9.04 18.51 -7.00
CA PHE A 61 -8.15 18.19 -5.89
C PHE A 61 -7.00 19.18 -5.83
N LYS A 62 -6.53 19.49 -4.61
CA LYS A 62 -5.25 20.19 -4.43
C LYS A 62 -4.11 19.28 -4.90
N ASP A 63 -3.08 19.88 -5.51
CA ASP A 63 -1.93 19.16 -6.08
C ASP A 63 -1.32 18.09 -5.18
N LYS A 64 -1.24 18.36 -3.88
CA LYS A 64 -0.68 17.42 -2.90
C LYS A 64 -1.37 16.05 -2.87
N PHE A 65 -2.65 15.98 -3.24
CA PHE A 65 -3.43 14.74 -3.20
C PHE A 65 -3.17 13.82 -4.40
N TYR A 66 -2.68 14.36 -5.50
CA TYR A 66 -2.30 13.54 -6.64
C TYR A 66 -1.08 12.71 -6.30
N LEU A 67 -1.20 11.40 -6.47
CA LEU A 67 -0.16 10.44 -6.18
C LEU A 67 0.94 10.48 -7.23
N THR A 68 2.17 10.34 -6.76
CA THR A 68 3.35 10.27 -7.61
C THR A 68 4.14 9.00 -7.36
N LYS A 69 4.98 8.62 -8.32
CA LYS A 69 5.85 7.45 -8.18
C LYS A 69 6.73 7.58 -6.94
N GLY A 70 6.69 6.56 -6.09
CA GLY A 70 7.44 6.49 -4.83
C GLY A 70 6.69 7.08 -3.63
N ASP A 71 5.47 7.59 -3.81
CA ASP A 71 4.56 7.82 -2.69
C ASP A 71 4.24 6.46 -2.03
N ILE A 72 4.14 6.41 -0.71
CA ILE A 72 3.76 5.21 0.03
C ILE A 72 2.35 5.42 0.56
N LEU A 73 1.43 4.51 0.25
CA LEU A 73 0.11 4.44 0.86
C LEU A 73 0.16 3.53 2.08
N PHE A 74 -0.14 4.09 3.24
CA PHE A 74 -0.20 3.36 4.50
C PHE A 74 -1.64 3.26 5.00
N VAL A 75 -2.13 2.03 5.18
CA VAL A 75 -3.44 1.75 5.76
C VAL A 75 -3.34 1.89 7.28
N SER A 76 -3.87 2.99 7.84
CA SER A 76 -3.81 3.23 9.29
C SER A 76 -5.00 2.68 10.07
N LYS A 77 -6.10 2.37 9.37
CA LYS A 77 -7.38 1.94 9.94
C LYS A 77 -7.56 0.43 9.80
N GLY A 78 -8.19 -0.19 10.78
CA GLY A 78 -8.54 -1.61 10.75
C GLY A 78 -7.51 -2.51 11.44
N VAL A 79 -7.71 -3.82 11.32
CA VAL A 79 -6.91 -4.83 12.03
C VAL A 79 -5.47 -4.83 11.52
N ASN A 80 -5.29 -4.87 10.20
CA ASN A 80 -3.96 -4.98 9.60
C ASN A 80 -3.49 -3.62 9.05
N ASN A 81 -2.28 -3.21 9.41
CA ASN A 81 -1.63 -2.04 8.82
C ASN A 81 -0.66 -2.48 7.73
N TYR A 82 -0.74 -1.87 6.55
CA TYR A 82 0.17 -2.18 5.46
C TYR A 82 0.61 -0.92 4.73
N ALA A 83 1.86 -0.93 4.28
CA ALA A 83 2.48 0.08 3.44
C ALA A 83 2.69 -0.46 2.02
N ILE A 84 2.21 0.26 1.01
CA ILE A 84 2.32 -0.11 -0.40
C ILE A 84 2.91 1.08 -1.18
N VAL A 85 3.95 0.84 -1.98
CA VAL A 85 4.57 1.90 -2.80
C VAL A 85 3.80 2.09 -4.11
N ILE A 86 3.55 3.34 -4.45
CA ILE A 86 2.98 3.73 -5.73
C ILE A 86 4.05 3.63 -6.82
N GLY A 87 3.78 2.79 -7.81
CA GLY A 87 4.59 2.65 -9.03
C GLY A 87 4.39 3.83 -10.00
N ASN A 88 4.72 3.60 -11.27
CA ASN A 88 4.36 4.56 -12.31
C ASN A 88 2.83 4.57 -12.47
N VAL A 89 2.22 5.75 -12.38
CA VAL A 89 0.79 5.94 -12.64
C VAL A 89 0.59 6.50 -14.04
N ALA A 90 -0.36 5.93 -14.80
CA ALA A 90 -0.60 6.33 -16.19
C ALA A 90 -1.56 7.54 -16.33
N PHE A 91 -2.26 7.90 -15.25
CA PHE A 91 -3.24 8.97 -15.21
C PHE A 91 -3.29 9.56 -13.79
N PRO A 92 -3.96 10.72 -13.58
CA PRO A 92 -4.08 11.33 -12.26
C PRO A 92 -4.86 10.43 -11.29
N ILE A 93 -4.28 10.17 -10.12
CA ILE A 93 -4.88 9.31 -9.09
C ILE A 93 -4.79 9.98 -7.73
N VAL A 94 -5.84 9.87 -6.93
CA VAL A 94 -5.91 10.33 -5.54
C VAL A 94 -6.26 9.15 -4.63
N ALA A 95 -5.67 9.08 -3.44
CA ALA A 95 -6.06 8.11 -2.42
C ALA A 95 -7.15 8.68 -1.50
N SER A 96 -8.10 7.84 -1.10
CA SER A 96 -9.09 8.17 -0.08
C SER A 96 -8.48 8.31 1.34
N ALA A 97 -9.21 8.95 2.26
CA ALA A 97 -8.79 9.17 3.65
C ALA A 97 -8.68 7.89 4.52
N THR A 98 -8.77 6.70 3.93
CA THR A 98 -8.37 5.44 4.57
C THR A 98 -6.87 5.26 4.59
N PHE A 99 -6.15 5.98 3.73
CA PHE A 99 -4.70 5.95 3.62
C PHE A 99 -4.08 7.22 4.19
N PHE A 100 -2.91 7.06 4.81
CA PHE A 100 -1.91 8.11 4.85
C PHE A 100 -0.98 7.98 3.65
N ILE A 101 -0.62 9.11 3.06
CA ILE A 101 0.40 9.22 2.02
C ILE A 101 1.71 9.62 2.70
N ILE A 102 2.77 8.87 2.43
CA ILE A 102 4.13 9.15 2.91
C ILE A 102 5.04 9.47 1.72
N ARG A 103 5.66 10.64 1.76
CA ARG A 103 6.67 11.13 0.80
C ARG A 103 8.01 11.24 1.50
N VAL A 104 8.94 10.40 1.05
CA VAL A 104 10.25 10.29 1.68
C VAL A 104 11.26 11.30 1.12
N ASN A 105 12.21 11.70 1.95
CA ASN A 105 13.44 12.29 1.46
C ASN A 105 14.32 11.17 0.88
N LYS A 106 14.40 11.12 -0.45
CA LYS A 106 15.12 10.09 -1.21
C LYS A 106 16.64 10.07 -0.97
N GLU A 107 17.20 11.14 -0.40
CA GLU A 107 18.61 11.18 0.03
C GLU A 107 18.84 10.39 1.32
N LYS A 108 17.79 10.16 2.11
CA LYS A 108 17.85 9.46 3.41
C LYS A 108 17.32 8.04 3.34
N ILE A 109 16.20 7.84 2.62
CA ILE A 109 15.52 6.56 2.60
C ILE A 109 14.89 6.25 1.24
N ILE A 110 14.98 4.98 0.83
CA ILE A 110 14.31 4.46 -0.36
C ILE A 110 12.85 4.13 -0.02
N PRO A 111 11.85 4.57 -0.81
CA PRO A 111 10.44 4.32 -0.52
C PRO A 111 10.11 2.84 -0.32
N GLU A 112 10.63 1.98 -1.20
CA GLU A 112 10.44 0.54 -1.19
C GLU A 112 11.05 -0.12 0.05
N TYR A 113 12.18 0.41 0.53
CA TYR A 113 12.77 -0.04 1.80
C TYR A 113 11.89 0.36 2.98
N LEU A 114 11.39 1.60 3.03
CA LEU A 114 10.52 2.05 4.10
C LEU A 114 9.22 1.24 4.14
N ALA A 115 8.56 1.05 3.00
CA ALA A 115 7.35 0.23 2.91
C ALA A 115 7.61 -1.22 3.36
N TRP A 116 8.72 -1.83 2.89
CA TRP A 116 9.13 -3.14 3.36
C TRP A 116 9.31 -3.17 4.88
N PHE A 117 10.04 -2.22 5.45
CA PHE A 117 10.30 -2.14 6.90
C PHE A 117 9.02 -1.99 7.71
N MET A 118 8.11 -1.11 7.28
CA MET A 118 6.81 -0.90 7.91
C MET A 118 5.94 -2.15 7.92
N ASN A 119 6.13 -3.05 6.96
CA ASN A 119 5.43 -4.34 6.88
C ASN A 119 6.11 -5.46 7.68
N GLN A 120 7.27 -5.23 8.29
CA GLN A 120 7.95 -6.24 9.10
C GLN A 120 7.38 -6.32 10.51
N LYS A 121 7.56 -7.48 11.15
CA LYS A 121 7.08 -7.79 12.50
C LYS A 121 7.43 -6.71 13.54
N GLU A 122 8.64 -6.14 13.47
CA GLU A 122 9.08 -5.08 14.39
C GLU A 122 8.19 -3.84 14.31
N ALA A 123 7.91 -3.35 13.10
CA ALA A 123 7.02 -2.20 12.90
C ALA A 123 5.56 -2.53 13.18
N GLN A 124 5.10 -3.72 12.79
CA GLN A 124 3.73 -4.18 13.05
C GLN A 124 3.44 -4.34 14.54
N ASN A 125 4.41 -4.81 15.33
CA ASN A 125 4.29 -4.87 16.78
C ASN A 125 4.16 -3.46 17.39
N TYR A 126 5.03 -2.52 16.96
CA TYR A 126 4.93 -1.12 17.38
C TYR A 126 3.54 -0.53 17.07
N PHE A 127 3.03 -0.73 15.86
CA PHE A 127 1.70 -0.26 15.47
C PHE A 127 0.58 -0.89 16.31
N SER A 128 0.69 -2.18 16.61
CA SER A 128 -0.28 -2.91 17.43
C SER A 128 -0.31 -2.39 18.87
N GLU A 129 0.86 -2.09 19.46
CA GLU A 129 0.98 -1.48 20.79
C GLU A 129 0.36 -0.09 20.84
N LYS A 130 0.55 0.73 19.80
CA LYS A 130 -0.05 2.08 19.72
C LYS A 130 -1.56 2.07 19.56
N LYS A 131 -2.12 0.99 19.01
CA LYS A 131 -3.57 0.78 18.92
C LYS A 131 -4.21 0.34 20.24
N ALA A 132 -3.44 -0.21 21.17
CA ALA A 132 -3.96 -0.77 22.42
C ALA A 132 -4.67 0.32 23.26
N GLY A 133 -5.94 0.07 23.59
CA GLY A 133 -6.77 0.98 24.40
C GLY A 133 -7.86 1.77 23.63
N THR A 134 -7.99 1.58 22.32
CA THR A 134 -9.05 2.23 21.52
C THR A 134 -10.06 1.21 21.00
N TYR A 135 -11.37 1.50 21.11
CA TYR A 135 -12.46 0.63 20.62
C TYR A 135 -12.43 0.46 19.08
N VAL A 136 -11.87 1.44 18.37
CA VAL A 136 -11.56 1.37 16.94
C VAL A 136 -10.05 1.59 16.77
N PRO A 137 -9.26 0.54 16.46
CA PRO A 137 -7.81 0.68 16.32
C PRO A 137 -7.48 1.54 15.10
N ASN A 138 -7.06 2.78 15.35
CA ASN A 138 -6.64 3.71 14.31
C ASN A 138 -5.34 4.40 14.73
N LEU A 139 -4.30 4.26 13.91
CA LEU A 139 -3.07 5.00 14.12
C LEU A 139 -3.28 6.45 13.73
N ASN A 140 -2.90 7.36 14.63
CA ASN A 140 -2.86 8.77 14.28
C ASN A 140 -1.56 9.09 13.51
N LYS A 141 -1.50 10.32 13.00
CA LYS A 141 -0.36 10.80 12.21
C LYS A 141 0.96 10.75 13.00
N GLN A 142 0.91 11.08 14.29
CA GLN A 142 2.07 11.13 15.16
C GLN A 142 2.61 9.72 15.45
N ASP A 143 1.73 8.74 15.67
CA ASP A 143 2.13 7.34 15.86
C ASP A 143 2.94 6.82 14.66
N ILE A 144 2.56 7.21 13.44
CA ILE A 144 3.30 6.84 12.23
C ILE A 144 4.66 7.57 12.20
N MET A 145 4.68 8.87 12.50
CA MET A 145 5.91 9.67 12.51
C MET A 145 6.95 9.17 13.51
N ASP A 146 6.50 8.66 14.66
CA ASP A 146 7.33 8.21 15.77
C ASP A 146 7.82 6.77 15.62
N LEU A 147 7.46 6.06 14.55
CA LEU A 147 7.95 4.71 14.28
C LEU A 147 9.49 4.72 14.25
N PRO A 148 10.15 3.97 15.15
CA PRO A 148 11.60 3.85 15.12
C PRO A 148 12.05 3.07 13.89
N LEU A 149 12.99 3.64 13.15
CA LEU A 149 13.56 3.10 11.94
C LEU A 149 15.02 2.71 12.13
N LYS A 150 15.34 1.58 11.52
CA LYS A 150 16.71 1.15 11.27
C LYS A 150 17.09 1.62 9.87
N VAL A 151 17.99 2.60 9.74
CA VAL A 151 18.33 3.19 8.43
C VAL A 151 19.78 2.82 8.05
N PRO A 152 19.99 1.74 7.28
CA PRO A 152 21.31 1.39 6.76
C PRO A 152 21.69 2.30 5.57
N PRO A 153 22.93 2.26 5.05
CA PRO A 153 23.32 3.02 3.87
C PRO A 153 22.40 2.73 2.66
N LEU A 154 22.17 3.74 1.80
CA LEU A 154 21.26 3.64 0.65
C LEU A 154 21.52 2.40 -0.22
N LYS A 155 22.79 2.01 -0.42
CA LYS A 155 23.16 0.79 -1.15
C LYS A 155 22.51 -0.47 -0.55
N ILE A 156 22.56 -0.62 0.77
CA ILE A 156 21.95 -1.74 1.49
C ILE A 156 20.43 -1.67 1.46
N GLN A 157 19.85 -0.48 1.65
CA GLN A 157 18.41 -0.28 1.50
C GLN A 157 17.92 -0.75 0.12
N ASN A 158 18.66 -0.44 -0.93
CA ASN A 158 18.33 -0.80 -2.31
C ASN A 158 18.40 -2.33 -2.53
N TYR A 159 19.41 -2.99 -1.96
CA TYR A 159 19.49 -4.46 -2.01
C TYR A 159 18.31 -5.10 -1.30
N ILE A 160 18.00 -4.66 -0.08
CA ILE A 160 16.87 -5.19 0.69
C ILE A 160 15.56 -4.99 -0.07
N ALA A 161 15.31 -3.77 -0.56
CA ALA A 161 14.11 -3.45 -1.30
C ALA A 161 13.95 -4.32 -2.56
N LYS A 162 15.01 -4.47 -3.36
CA LYS A 162 14.98 -5.31 -4.56
C LYS A 162 14.73 -6.78 -4.23
N THR A 163 15.42 -7.32 -3.23
CA THR A 163 15.23 -8.71 -2.81
C THR A 163 13.81 -8.95 -2.29
N ALA A 164 13.26 -8.02 -1.50
CA ALA A 164 11.89 -8.12 -1.01
C ALA A 164 10.85 -8.08 -2.13
N ILE A 165 11.06 -7.23 -3.14
CA ILE A 165 10.19 -7.20 -4.33
C ILE A 165 10.23 -8.54 -5.06
N LEU A 166 11.42 -9.10 -5.30
CA LEU A 166 11.57 -10.40 -5.96
C LEU A 166 10.92 -11.53 -5.16
N LEU A 167 11.07 -11.53 -3.84
CA LEU A 167 10.41 -12.50 -2.95
C LEU A 167 8.88 -12.41 -3.06
N ASN A 168 8.32 -11.20 -3.04
CA ASN A 168 6.87 -11.02 -3.20
C ASN A 168 6.37 -11.48 -4.57
N GLN A 169 7.16 -11.26 -5.62
CA GLN A 169 6.85 -11.76 -6.97
C GLN A 169 6.86 -13.29 -7.00
N GLU A 170 7.86 -13.93 -6.39
CA GLU A 170 7.93 -15.39 -6.26
C GLU A 170 6.70 -15.95 -5.55
N VAL A 171 6.33 -15.37 -4.40
CA VAL A 171 5.13 -15.77 -3.64
C VAL A 171 3.86 -15.62 -4.48
N SER A 172 3.70 -14.52 -5.20
CA SER A 172 2.52 -14.28 -6.07
C SER A 172 2.44 -15.30 -7.20
N ILE A 173 3.57 -15.66 -7.82
CA ILE A 173 3.64 -16.69 -8.86
C ILE A 173 3.27 -18.06 -8.29
N LEU A 174 3.76 -18.41 -7.11
CA LEU A 174 3.45 -19.68 -6.45
C LEU A 174 1.95 -19.82 -6.13
N GLU A 175 1.30 -18.75 -5.65
CA GLU A 175 -0.16 -18.78 -5.40
C GLU A 175 -0.97 -18.92 -6.69
N LYS A 176 -0.52 -18.31 -7.80
CA LYS A 176 -1.14 -18.53 -9.13
C LYS A 176 -0.99 -19.98 -9.59
N ILE A 177 0.20 -20.57 -9.46
CA ILE A 177 0.44 -21.98 -9.81
C ILE A 177 -0.49 -22.90 -9.00
N LYS A 178 -0.59 -22.66 -7.69
CA LYS A 178 -1.47 -23.43 -6.79
C LYS A 178 -2.93 -23.32 -7.18
N THR A 179 -3.41 -22.12 -7.49
CA THR A 179 -4.80 -21.86 -7.92
C THR A 179 -5.10 -22.56 -9.24
N ASN A 180 -4.29 -22.33 -10.27
CA ASN A 180 -4.47 -22.91 -11.60
C ASN A 180 -4.45 -24.45 -11.55
N ARG A 181 -3.57 -25.04 -10.72
CA ARG A 181 -3.50 -26.50 -10.55
C ARG A 181 -4.78 -27.06 -9.93
N LYS A 182 -5.34 -26.38 -8.93
CA LYS A 182 -6.60 -26.80 -8.29
C LYS A 182 -7.75 -26.77 -9.29
N GLU A 183 -7.87 -25.69 -10.06
CA GLU A 183 -8.91 -25.52 -11.09
C GLU A 183 -8.82 -26.59 -12.18
N LEU A 184 -7.60 -26.85 -12.67
CA LEU A 184 -7.35 -27.89 -13.69
C LEU A 184 -7.81 -29.27 -13.21
N ILE A 185 -7.42 -29.67 -11.99
CA ILE A 185 -7.79 -30.97 -11.42
C ILE A 185 -9.30 -31.05 -11.23
N GLN A 186 -9.94 -29.99 -10.70
CA GLN A 186 -11.40 -29.97 -10.54
C GLN A 186 -12.14 -30.09 -11.87
N ALA A 187 -11.67 -29.40 -12.91
CA ALA A 187 -12.25 -29.50 -14.25
C ALA A 187 -12.13 -30.92 -14.82
N GLN A 188 -10.98 -31.59 -14.63
CA GLN A 188 -10.79 -32.98 -15.05
C GLN A 188 -11.75 -33.93 -14.32
N LEU A 189 -11.92 -33.78 -13.00
CA LEU A 189 -12.85 -34.58 -12.22
C LEU A 189 -14.31 -34.40 -12.68
N ILE A 190 -14.72 -33.16 -12.95
CA ILE A 190 -16.06 -32.85 -13.48
C ILE A 190 -16.27 -33.48 -14.86
N ASN A 191 -15.24 -33.48 -15.72
CA ASN A 191 -15.33 -34.09 -17.04
C ASN A 191 -15.49 -35.61 -16.99
N LEU A 192 -14.94 -36.29 -15.97
CA LEU A 192 -15.17 -37.73 -15.78
C LEU A 192 -16.66 -38.02 -15.54
N ILE A 193 -17.34 -37.22 -14.71
CA ILE A 193 -18.77 -37.38 -14.45
C ILE A 193 -19.63 -37.12 -15.70
N LYS A 194 -19.20 -36.20 -16.57
CA LYS A 194 -19.96 -35.84 -17.79
C LYS A 194 -19.82 -36.85 -18.94
N ASN A 195 -18.84 -37.74 -18.86
CA ASN A 195 -18.54 -38.73 -19.89
C ASN A 195 -19.07 -40.14 -19.54
N ASP A 196 -19.76 -40.29 -18.41
CA ASP A 196 -20.61 -41.43 -18.05
C ASP A 196 -22.08 -41.12 -18.39
#